data_AF-A0A8S4GFM3-F1
#
_entry.id   AF-A0A8S4GFM3-F1
#
_cell.length_a   1.000
_cell.length_b   1.000
_cell.length_c   1.000
_cell.angle_alpha   90.00
_cell.angle_beta   90.00
_cell.angle_gamma   90.00
#
_symmetry.space_group_name_H-M   'P 1'
#
loop_
_entity.id
_entity.type
_entity.pdbx_description
1 polymer ?
#
loop_
_entity_poly.entity_id
_entity_poly.type
_entity_poly.pdbx_seq_one_letter_code
_entity_poly.pdbx_strand_id
1 'polypeptide(L)'
;MSNKKAVGPDGIPVEAWKCLSDHGIILLTNFFNRMMETSKMPSAWGLSTIVPIYKGKGSKLECNNYRGVKLMCHTMKLYERVIDSRLRQECSLSKNHYGFVPGVSTTDPMFALNTIAEEYRAKNCPLYIAFLDMEKAFDRIPRDAIWWSLRRKSVPEK
;
A
#
# COMPACT_ATOMS: atom_id res chain seq x y z
N MET A 1 -8.35 -6.17 9.22
CA MET A 1 -7.27 -7.15 8.89
C MET A 1 -7.86 -8.55 8.89
N SER A 2 -7.42 -9.44 7.98
CA SER A 2 -7.82 -10.86 8.03
C SER A 2 -7.08 -11.62 9.14
N ASN A 3 -7.68 -12.71 9.60
CA ASN A 3 -7.12 -13.60 10.62
C ASN A 3 -5.95 -14.44 10.07
N LYS A 4 -5.20 -15.09 10.97
CA LYS A 4 -4.09 -16.02 10.68
C LYS A 4 -2.98 -15.38 9.82
N LYS A 5 -2.69 -14.10 10.07
CA LYS A 5 -1.56 -13.41 9.43
C LYS A 5 -0.29 -13.65 10.23
N ALA A 6 0.83 -13.75 9.51
CA ALA A 6 2.15 -13.84 10.12
C ALA A 6 2.41 -12.59 11.00
N VAL A 7 2.92 -12.84 12.20
CA VAL A 7 3.22 -11.81 13.21
C VAL A 7 4.49 -11.05 12.85
N GLY A 8 4.60 -9.83 13.38
CA GLY A 8 5.84 -9.05 13.35
C GLY A 8 6.81 -9.46 14.46
N PRO A 9 7.88 -8.68 14.67
CA PRO A 9 8.86 -8.93 15.73
C PRO A 9 8.30 -8.90 17.16
N ASP A 10 7.13 -8.29 17.36
CA ASP A 10 6.43 -8.22 18.63
C ASP A 10 5.67 -9.51 18.99
N GLY A 11 5.49 -10.43 18.03
CA GLY A 11 4.79 -11.70 18.25
C GLY A 11 3.28 -11.57 18.47
N ILE A 12 2.70 -10.37 18.38
CA ILE A 12 1.28 -10.13 18.68
C ILE A 12 0.43 -10.42 17.45
N PRO A 13 -0.52 -11.39 17.50
CA PRO A 13 -1.38 -11.71 16.36
C PRO A 13 -2.46 -10.65 16.10
N VAL A 14 -3.02 -10.64 14.89
CA VAL A 14 -4.13 -9.73 14.50
C VAL A 14 -5.33 -9.89 15.44
N GLU A 15 -5.59 -11.12 15.85
CA GLU A 15 -6.70 -11.53 16.70
C GLU A 15 -6.67 -10.82 18.05
N ALA A 16 -5.48 -10.56 18.62
CA ALA A 16 -5.34 -9.82 19.86
C ALA A 16 -5.94 -8.41 19.75
N TRP A 17 -5.76 -7.75 18.60
CA TRP A 17 -6.33 -6.43 18.33
C TRP A 17 -7.83 -6.46 18.04
N LYS A 18 -8.36 -7.60 17.57
CA LYS A 18 -9.80 -7.77 17.32
C LYS A 18 -10.59 -8.08 18.59
N CYS A 19 -9.94 -8.66 19.60
CA CYS A 19 -10.53 -8.97 20.89
C CYS A 19 -10.45 -7.80 21.89
N LEU A 20 -10.02 -6.60 21.45
CA LEU A 20 -10.01 -5.43 22.31
C LEU A 20 -11.44 -5.06 22.73
N SER A 21 -11.61 -4.78 24.01
CA SER A 21 -12.82 -4.13 24.52
C SER A 21 -12.87 -2.66 24.07
N ASP A 22 -14.01 -2.01 24.26
CA ASP A 22 -14.18 -0.57 23.98
C ASP A 22 -13.11 0.26 24.70
N HIS A 23 -12.77 -0.10 25.94
CA HIS A 23 -11.67 0.53 26.67
C HIS A 23 -10.33 0.40 25.94
N GLY A 24 -10.03 -0.79 25.41
CA GLY A 24 -8.83 -1.03 24.60
C GLY A 24 -8.79 -0.20 23.30
N ILE A 25 -9.95 -0.02 22.66
CA ILE A 25 -10.08 0.83 21.46
C ILE A 25 -9.82 2.29 21.82
N ILE A 26 -10.36 2.78 22.95
CA ILE A 26 -10.12 4.14 23.44
C ILE A 26 -8.62 4.36 23.73
N LEU A 27 -7.96 3.41 24.41
CA LEU A 27 -6.53 3.49 24.68
C LEU A 27 -5.71 3.55 23.38
N LEU A 28 -6.04 2.71 22.39
CA LEU A 28 -5.35 2.69 21.09
C LEU A 28 -5.57 4.00 20.32
N THR A 29 -6.79 4.56 20.38
CA THR A 29 -7.13 5.83 19.76
C THR A 29 -6.33 6.98 20.36
N ASN A 30 -6.28 7.07 21.70
CA ASN A 30 -5.50 8.07 22.41
C ASN A 30 -4.00 7.94 22.08
N PHE A 31 -3.50 6.72 22.00
CA PHE A 31 -2.13 6.44 21.60
C PHE A 31 -1.82 6.95 20.17
N PHE A 32 -2.68 6.67 19.20
CA PHE A 32 -2.53 7.15 17.82
C PHE A 32 -2.65 8.67 17.70
N ASN A 33 -3.56 9.30 18.44
CA ASN A 33 -3.69 10.77 18.46
C ASN A 33 -2.42 11.42 19.02
N ARG A 34 -1.89 10.90 20.13
CA ARG A 34 -0.63 11.39 20.70
C ARG A 34 0.55 11.24 19.74
N MET A 35 0.60 10.16 18.97
CA MET A 35 1.61 9.99 17.93
C MET A 35 1.50 11.06 16.83
N MET A 36 0.28 11.38 16.38
CA MET A 36 0.03 12.43 15.39
C MET A 36 0.45 13.81 15.90
N GLU A 37 0.06 14.15 17.12
CA GLU A 37 0.41 15.42 17.77
C GLU A 37 1.92 15.59 17.88
N THR A 38 2.60 14.59 18.46
CA THR A 38 4.04 14.64 18.75
C THR A 38 4.93 14.37 17.53
N SER A 39 4.38 13.84 16.45
CA SER A 39 5.15 13.31 15.30
C SER A 39 6.21 12.27 15.68
N LYS A 40 6.03 11.58 16.82
CA LYS A 40 6.96 10.55 17.30
C LYS A 40 6.30 9.19 17.20
N MET A 41 6.98 8.27 16.51
CA MET A 41 6.58 6.87 16.43
C MET A 41 7.40 6.03 17.41
N PRO A 42 6.86 4.91 17.91
CA PRO A 42 7.64 3.96 18.71
C PRO A 42 8.83 3.45 17.91
N SER A 43 10.02 3.44 18.53
CA SER A 43 11.23 2.89 17.90
C SER A 43 11.06 1.43 17.48
N ALA A 44 10.29 0.66 18.26
CA ALA A 44 9.94 -0.73 17.96
C ALA A 44 9.24 -0.91 16.60
N TRP A 45 8.50 0.09 16.10
CA TRP A 45 7.86 0.02 14.79
C TRP A 45 8.85 0.15 13.63
N GLY A 46 10.06 0.63 13.88
CA GLY A 46 11.16 0.60 12.92
C GLY A 46 11.74 -0.80 12.69
N LEU A 47 11.40 -1.78 13.54
CA LEU A 47 11.87 -3.15 13.42
C LEU A 47 10.94 -3.97 12.51
N SER A 48 11.53 -4.80 11.65
CA SER A 48 10.78 -5.73 10.81
C SER A 48 11.58 -7.00 10.53
N THR A 49 10.88 -8.11 10.37
CA THR A 49 11.47 -9.37 9.90
C THR A 49 11.30 -9.46 8.39
N ILE A 50 12.40 -9.59 7.63
CA ILE A 50 12.34 -9.77 6.18
C ILE A 50 12.26 -11.26 5.87
N VAL A 51 11.17 -11.68 5.23
CA VAL A 51 10.98 -13.05 4.75
C VAL A 51 11.16 -13.07 3.23
N PRO A 52 12.19 -13.75 2.69
CA PRO A 52 12.37 -13.88 1.26
C PRO A 52 11.37 -14.88 0.67
N ILE A 53 10.60 -14.46 -0.33
CA ILE A 53 9.66 -15.32 -1.07
C ILE A 53 10.17 -15.50 -2.50
N TYR A 54 10.45 -16.74 -2.89
CA TYR A 54 10.92 -17.06 -4.24
C TYR A 54 9.84 -16.75 -5.29
N LYS A 55 10.23 -16.08 -6.39
CA LYS A 55 9.31 -15.64 -7.46
C LYS A 55 8.79 -16.78 -8.35
N GLY A 56 9.30 -18.00 -8.20
CA GLY A 56 8.92 -19.14 -9.05
C GLY A 56 9.58 -19.15 -10.43
N LYS A 57 10.62 -18.34 -10.64
CA LYS A 57 11.36 -18.25 -11.91
C LYS A 57 12.86 -17.98 -11.66
N GLY A 58 13.72 -18.47 -12.56
CA GLY A 58 15.18 -18.32 -12.49
C GLY A 58 15.86 -19.22 -11.46
N SER A 59 17.17 -19.05 -11.24
CA SER A 59 17.91 -19.85 -10.25
C SER A 59 17.52 -19.48 -8.81
N LYS A 60 17.41 -20.49 -7.93
CA LYS A 60 17.20 -20.29 -6.47
C LYS A 60 18.43 -19.71 -5.76
N LEU A 61 19.60 -19.74 -6.39
CA LEU A 61 20.84 -19.19 -5.84
C LEU A 61 20.98 -17.68 -6.08
N GLU A 62 20.14 -17.11 -6.95
CA GLU A 62 20.16 -15.67 -7.25
C GLU A 62 19.19 -14.90 -6.35
N CYS A 63 19.72 -13.99 -5.51
CA CYS A 63 18.92 -13.18 -4.60
C CYS A 63 17.83 -12.34 -5.30
N ASN A 64 18.07 -11.89 -6.54
CA ASN A 64 17.12 -11.10 -7.32
C ASN A 64 15.84 -11.88 -7.68
N ASN A 65 15.87 -13.21 -7.60
CA ASN A 65 14.72 -14.07 -7.84
C ASN A 65 13.82 -14.23 -6.60
N TYR A 66 14.09 -13.49 -5.53
CA TYR A 66 13.25 -13.41 -4.34
C TYR A 66 12.57 -12.04 -4.22
N ARG A 67 11.43 -12.02 -3.54
CA ARG A 67 10.74 -10.82 -3.06
C ARG A 67 10.86 -10.80 -1.55
N GLY A 68 11.56 -9.80 -1.00
CA GLY A 68 11.61 -9.60 0.44
C GLY A 68 10.27 -9.05 0.94
N VAL A 69 9.58 -9.79 1.80
CA VAL A 69 8.35 -9.33 2.47
C VAL A 69 8.70 -8.90 3.89
N LYS A 70 8.42 -7.64 4.22
CA LYS A 70 8.62 -7.09 5.56
C LYS A 70 7.43 -7.42 6.47
N LEU A 71 7.68 -8.23 7.49
CA LEU A 71 6.74 -8.45 8.57
C LEU A 71 6.93 -7.36 9.62
N MET A 72 6.02 -6.38 9.59
CA MET A 72 5.91 -5.32 10.59
C MET A 72 4.87 -5.68 11.66
N CYS A 73 5.02 -5.11 12.85
CA CYS A 73 4.03 -5.23 13.93
C CYS A 73 2.63 -4.82 13.45
N HIS A 74 1.60 -5.46 14.00
CA HIS A 74 0.22 -5.23 13.55
C HIS A 74 -0.32 -3.88 14.00
N THR A 75 0.16 -3.31 15.11
CA THR A 75 -0.22 -1.98 15.57
C THR A 75 0.20 -0.89 14.59
N MET A 76 1.39 -1.00 13.98
CA MET A 76 1.82 -0.10 12.91
C MET A 76 0.89 -0.17 11.70
N LYS A 77 0.53 -1.39 11.26
CA LYS A 77 -0.41 -1.60 10.14
C LYS A 77 -1.82 -1.07 10.45
N LEU A 78 -2.24 -1.06 11.72
CA LEU A 78 -3.48 -0.43 12.14
C LEU A 78 -3.40 1.08 11.99
N TYR A 79 -2.32 1.69 12.46
CA TYR A 79 -2.09 3.11 12.32
C TYR A 79 -2.02 3.55 10.85
N GLU A 80 -1.25 2.83 10.01
CA GLU A 80 -1.19 3.07 8.56
C GLU A 80 -2.57 3.04 7.90
N ARG A 81 -3.45 2.13 8.34
CA ARG A 81 -4.85 2.08 7.85
C ARG A 81 -5.67 3.29 8.27
N VAL A 82 -5.49 3.78 9.50
CA VAL A 82 -6.16 5.01 9.96
C VAL A 82 -5.70 6.19 9.10
N ILE A 83 -4.40 6.29 8.82
CA ILE A 83 -3.85 7.33 7.96
C ILE A 83 -4.35 7.21 6.51
N ASP A 84 -4.32 6.01 5.91
CA ASP A 84 -4.86 5.76 4.57
C ASP A 84 -6.34 6.14 4.47
N SER A 85 -7.14 5.78 5.48
CA SER A 85 -8.56 6.14 5.53
C SER A 85 -8.78 7.66 5.56
N ARG A 86 -7.97 8.39 6.34
CA ARG A 86 -8.05 9.87 6.38
C ARG A 86 -7.59 10.48 5.06
N LEU A 87 -6.46 10.04 4.51
CA LEU A 87 -5.94 10.55 3.23
C LEU A 87 -6.90 10.37 2.06
N ARG A 88 -7.69 9.28 2.05
CA ARG A 88 -8.73 9.05 1.04
C ARG A 88 -9.90 10.01 1.15
N GLN A 89 -10.13 10.61 2.32
CA GLN A 89 -11.13 11.65 2.50
C GLN A 89 -10.60 13.02 2.04
N GLU A 90 -9.31 13.27 2.23
CA GLU A 90 -8.65 14.54 1.88
C GLU A 90 -8.29 14.66 0.39
N CYS A 91 -8.12 13.55 -0.33
CA CYS A 91 -7.71 13.63 -1.73
C CYS A 91 -8.37 12.59 -2.63
N SER A 92 -8.66 13.01 -3.87
CA SER A 92 -9.16 12.12 -4.91
C SER A 92 -8.02 11.51 -5.74
N LEU A 93 -8.24 10.30 -6.24
CA LEU A 93 -7.40 9.65 -7.24
C LEU A 93 -7.94 9.96 -8.65
N SER A 94 -7.08 9.84 -9.66
CA SER A 94 -7.53 9.94 -11.05
C SER A 94 -8.52 8.81 -11.35
N LYS A 95 -9.53 9.08 -12.18
CA LYS A 95 -10.48 8.05 -12.66
C LYS A 95 -9.78 6.92 -13.43
N ASN A 96 -8.58 7.18 -13.96
CA ASN A 96 -7.76 6.19 -14.67
C ASN A 96 -6.80 5.43 -13.75
N HIS A 97 -6.95 5.54 -12.43
CA HIS A 97 -6.14 4.81 -11.46
C HIS A 97 -6.90 3.58 -10.96
N TYR A 98 -6.42 2.40 -11.33
CA TYR A 98 -7.08 1.12 -11.02
C TYR A 98 -6.37 0.34 -9.89
N GLY A 99 -5.10 0.66 -9.61
CA GLY A 99 -4.32 -0.02 -8.57
C GLY A 99 -4.69 0.45 -7.16
N PHE A 100 -4.81 -0.46 -6.20
CA PHE A 100 -5.06 -0.13 -4.78
C PHE A 100 -6.31 0.76 -4.53
N VAL A 101 -7.29 0.74 -5.45
CA VAL A 101 -8.58 1.42 -5.31
C VAL A 101 -9.65 0.39 -4.94
N PRO A 102 -10.41 0.59 -3.85
CA PRO A 102 -11.54 -0.26 -3.51
C PRO A 102 -12.60 -0.30 -4.61
N GLY A 103 -13.17 -1.48 -4.87
CA GLY A 103 -14.25 -1.65 -5.85
C GLY A 103 -13.80 -1.71 -7.31
N VAL A 104 -12.49 -1.64 -7.56
CA VAL A 104 -11.90 -1.72 -8.90
C VAL A 104 -10.93 -2.90 -8.95
N SER A 105 -10.83 -3.54 -10.11
CA SER A 105 -10.05 -4.74 -10.34
C SER A 105 -9.15 -4.60 -11.58
N THR A 106 -8.35 -5.63 -11.86
CA THR A 106 -7.52 -5.67 -13.06
C THR A 106 -8.32 -5.89 -14.35
N THR A 107 -9.59 -6.29 -14.26
CA THR A 107 -10.44 -6.49 -15.45
C THR A 107 -10.93 -5.17 -16.02
N ASP A 108 -11.10 -4.14 -15.19
CA ASP A 108 -11.56 -2.81 -15.61
C ASP A 108 -10.61 -2.13 -16.63
N PRO A 109 -9.29 -1.98 -16.35
CA PRO A 109 -8.38 -1.41 -17.34
C PRO A 109 -8.15 -2.34 -18.53
N MET A 110 -8.25 -3.67 -18.34
CA MET A 110 -8.14 -4.63 -19.43
C MET A 110 -9.31 -4.52 -20.41
N PHE A 111 -10.52 -4.38 -19.89
CA PHE A 111 -11.71 -4.12 -20.69
C PHE A 111 -11.57 -2.81 -21.47
N ALA A 112 -11.19 -1.71 -20.80
CA ALA A 112 -10.98 -0.43 -21.47
C ALA A 112 -9.95 -0.52 -22.60
N LEU A 113 -8.83 -1.22 -22.38
CA LEU A 113 -7.80 -1.42 -23.40
C LEU A 113 -8.31 -2.26 -24.58
N ASN A 114 -9.06 -3.33 -24.31
CA ASN A 114 -9.64 -4.18 -25.34
C ASN A 114 -10.65 -3.43 -26.19
N THR A 115 -11.53 -2.63 -25.57
CA THR A 115 -12.50 -1.79 -26.29
C THR A 115 -11.79 -0.80 -27.23
N ILE A 116 -10.73 -0.14 -26.77
CA ILE A 116 -9.92 0.76 -27.62
C ILE A 116 -9.29 -0.03 -28.79
N ALA A 117 -8.75 -1.21 -28.52
CA ALA A 117 -8.15 -2.05 -29.56
C ALA A 117 -9.16 -2.50 -30.63
N GLU A 118 -10.37 -2.87 -30.21
CA GLU A 118 -11.47 -3.26 -31.11
C GLU A 118 -11.93 -2.10 -31.98
N GLU A 119 -12.10 -0.90 -31.41
CA GLU A 119 -12.50 0.29 -32.17
C GLU A 119 -11.49 0.66 -33.26
N TYR A 120 -10.20 0.62 -32.96
CA TYR A 120 -9.15 0.93 -33.94
C TYR A 120 -9.04 -0.14 -35.02
N ARG A 121 -9.21 -1.41 -34.65
CA ARG A 121 -9.30 -2.52 -35.61
C ARG A 121 -10.49 -2.34 -36.55
N ALA A 122 -11.66 -1.95 -36.04
CA ALA A 122 -12.86 -1.71 -36.86
C ALA A 122 -12.68 -0.53 -37.83
N LYS A 123 -11.94 0.51 -37.43
CA LYS A 123 -11.61 1.68 -38.26
C LYS A 123 -10.42 1.46 -39.21
N ASN A 124 -9.82 0.26 -39.19
CA ASN A 124 -8.60 -0.08 -39.93
C ASN A 124 -7.46 0.94 -39.72
N CYS A 125 -7.34 1.46 -38.49
CA CYS A 125 -6.33 2.44 -38.10
C CYS A 125 -5.28 1.78 -37.21
N PRO A 126 -3.99 2.15 -37.34
CA PRO A 126 -2.96 1.61 -36.46
C PRO A 126 -3.16 2.10 -35.02
N LEU A 127 -3.03 1.18 -34.06
CA LEU A 127 -3.00 1.46 -32.63
C LEU A 127 -1.62 1.08 -32.08
N TYR A 128 -1.00 1.99 -31.34
CA TYR A 128 0.27 1.78 -30.66
C TYR A 128 0.07 1.85 -29.15
N ILE A 129 0.54 0.84 -28.42
CA ILE A 129 0.41 0.74 -26.95
C ILE A 129 1.81 0.64 -26.35
N ALA A 130 2.12 1.51 -25.39
CA ALA A 130 3.36 1.47 -24.63
C ALA A 130 3.09 0.95 -23.21
N PHE A 131 3.75 -0.14 -22.84
CA PHE A 131 3.72 -0.67 -21.47
C PHE A 131 4.92 -0.14 -20.69
N LEU A 132 4.65 0.58 -19.61
CA LEU A 132 5.67 1.16 -18.74
C LEU A 132 5.65 0.43 -17.40
N ASP A 133 6.80 -0.12 -16.99
CA ASP A 133 6.97 -0.74 -15.68
C ASP A 133 8.14 -0.08 -14.93
N MET A 134 7.92 0.25 -13.65
CA MET A 134 8.93 0.89 -12.82
C MET A 134 9.66 -0.15 -11.98
N GLU A 135 10.96 -0.30 -12.22
CA GLU A 135 11.79 -1.19 -11.40
C GLU A 135 11.92 -0.65 -9.97
N LYS A 136 11.54 -1.47 -8.98
CA LYS A 136 11.68 -1.17 -7.54
C LYS A 136 11.05 0.19 -7.13
N ALA A 137 9.84 0.47 -7.63
CA ALA A 137 9.15 1.75 -7.42
C ALA A 137 9.13 2.25 -5.96
N PHE A 138 8.85 1.36 -4.99
CA PHE A 138 8.79 1.73 -3.57
C PHE A 138 10.16 2.02 -2.96
N ASP A 139 11.24 1.42 -3.48
CA ASP A 139 12.59 1.61 -2.97
C ASP A 139 13.26 2.85 -3.59
N ARG A 140 12.82 3.26 -4.79
CA ARG A 140 13.44 4.34 -5.58
C ARG A 140 12.75 5.70 -5.45
N ILE A 141 11.56 5.78 -4.87
CA ILE A 141 10.83 7.05 -4.79
C ILE A 141 11.51 8.04 -3.82
N PRO A 142 11.90 9.24 -4.27
CA PRO A 142 12.44 10.27 -3.38
C PRO A 142 11.36 10.71 -2.37
N ARG A 143 11.73 10.87 -1.10
CA ARG A 143 10.79 11.29 -0.06
C ARG A 143 10.19 12.67 -0.35
N ASP A 144 10.98 13.58 -0.92
CA ASP A 144 10.52 14.92 -1.28
C ASP A 144 9.44 14.91 -2.36
N ALA A 145 9.48 13.93 -3.28
CA ALA A 145 8.46 13.75 -4.30
C ALA A 145 7.10 13.36 -3.69
N ILE A 146 7.10 12.59 -2.59
CA ILE A 146 5.88 12.23 -1.86
C ILE A 146 5.25 13.49 -1.26
N TRP A 147 6.03 14.29 -0.54
CA TRP A 147 5.56 15.55 0.06
C TRP A 147 5.05 16.52 -0.98
N TRP A 148 5.79 16.69 -2.08
CA TRP A 148 5.35 17.51 -3.21
C TRP A 148 4.02 17.02 -3.80
N SER A 149 3.83 15.70 -3.92
CA SER A 149 2.58 15.13 -4.42
C SER A 149 1.40 15.39 -3.49
N LEU A 150 1.59 15.29 -2.17
CA LEU A 150 0.57 15.58 -1.16
C LEU A 150 0.15 17.06 -1.18
N ARG A 151 1.13 17.99 -1.25
CA ARG A 151 0.85 19.43 -1.40
C ARG A 151 0.04 19.75 -2.65
N ARG A 152 0.38 19.14 -3.79
CA ARG A 152 -0.37 19.31 -5.04
C ARG A 152 -1.81 18.83 -4.98
N LYS A 153 -2.11 17.92 -4.05
CA LYS A 153 -3.47 17.42 -3.80
C LYS A 153 -4.18 18.15 -2.66
N SER A 154 -3.61 19.26 -2.18
CA SER A 154 -4.17 20.06 -1.08
C SER A 154 -4.33 19.28 0.23
N VAL A 155 -3.54 18.22 0.43
CA VAL A 155 -3.52 17.52 1.72
C VAL A 155 -2.87 18.45 2.76
N PRO A 156 -3.51 18.70 3.92
CA PRO A 156 -2.97 19.60 4.93
C PRO A 156 -1.59 19.18 5.44
N GLU A 157 -0.66 20.13 5.53
CA GLU A 157 0.69 19.92 6.08
C GLU A 157 0.72 20.21 7.59
N LYS A 158 -0.01 19.39 8.37
CA LYS A 158 -0.38 19.71 9.76
C LYS A 158 -1.23 20.97 9.91
#